data_AF-A0A955N7C7-F1
#
_entry.id   AF-A0A955N7C7-F1
#
_cell.length_a   1.000
_cell.length_b   1.000
_cell.length_c   1.000
_cell.angle_alpha   90.00
_cell.angle_beta   90.00
_cell.angle_gamma   90.00
#
_symmetry.space_group_name_H-M   'P 1'
#
loop_
_entity.id
_entity.type
_entity.pdbx_description
1 polymer ?
#
loop_
_entity_poly.entity_id
_entity_poly.type
_entity_poly.pdbx_seq_one_letter_code
_entity_poly.pdbx_strand_id
1 'polypeptide(L)' 'LGSHEGQLMTLDTVIGGCLTYYFEEHHLDEPRIEILRDCLGDLEIIVPELSESTRDYFNRLRFLGVTLLQEFS' A
#
# COMPACT_ATOMS: atom_id res chain seq x y z
N LEU A 1 -18.59 -6.39 11.12
CA LEU A 1 -17.79 -5.27 10.58
C LEU A 1 -16.38 -5.52 11.06
N GLY A 2 -15.51 -5.93 10.13
CA GLY A 2 -14.32 -6.74 10.41
C GLY A 2 -13.22 -5.97 11.14
N SER A 3 -12.46 -6.67 11.97
CA SER A 3 -11.37 -6.15 12.83
C SER A 3 -10.32 -5.29 12.13
N HIS A 4 -10.25 -5.31 10.80
CA HIS A 4 -9.19 -4.66 10.02
C HIS A 4 -9.65 -3.42 9.25
N GLU A 5 -10.92 -3.02 9.31
CA GLU A 5 -11.44 -1.93 8.46
C GLU A 5 -10.66 -0.61 8.64
N GLY A 6 -10.38 -0.20 9.88
CA GLY A 6 -9.57 0.99 10.14
C GLY A 6 -8.13 0.88 9.64
N GLN A 7 -7.52 -0.30 9.82
CA GLN A 7 -6.16 -0.56 9.35
C GLN A 7 -6.09 -0.54 7.82
N LEU A 8 -7.03 -1.18 7.14
CA LEU A 8 -7.14 -1.19 5.68
C LEU A 8 -7.36 0.20 5.10
N MET A 9 -8.15 1.06 5.76
CA MET A 9 -8.32 2.46 5.36
C MET A 9 -7.00 3.25 5.47
N THR A 10 -6.25 3.04 6.56
CA THR A 10 -4.92 3.65 6.72
C THR A 10 -3.96 3.18 5.63
N LEU A 11 -3.89 1.88 5.36
CA LEU A 11 -3.03 1.31 4.32
C LEU A 11 -3.39 1.85 2.93
N ASP A 12 -4.68 1.92 2.60
CA ASP A 12 -5.16 2.51 1.35
C ASP A 12 -4.75 3.97 1.20
N THR A 13 -5.00 4.78 2.24
CA THR A 13 -4.70 6.21 2.24
C THR A 13 -3.20 6.47 2.06
N VAL A 14 -2.36 5.73 2.78
CA VAL A 14 -0.91 5.96 2.77
C VAL A 14 -0.30 5.50 1.45
N ILE A 15 -0.63 4.31 0.97
CA ILE A 15 -0.08 3.78 -0.29
C ILE A 15 -0.60 4.59 -1.48
N GLY A 16 -1.91 4.90 -1.49
CA GLY A 16 -2.53 5.76 -2.51
C GLY A 16 -1.93 7.17 -2.51
N GLY A 17 -1.61 7.72 -1.34
CA GLY A 17 -0.91 8.99 -1.18
C GLY A 17 0.51 8.96 -1.77
N CYS A 18 1.27 7.89 -1.54
CA CYS A 18 2.60 7.72 -2.12
C CYS A 18 2.55 7.60 -3.65
N LEU A 19 1.59 6.83 -4.19
CA LEU A 19 1.39 6.71 -5.64
C LEU A 19 1.03 8.07 -6.26
N THR A 20 0.07 8.79 -5.67
CA THR A 20 -0.34 10.12 -6.14
C THR A 20 0.84 11.08 -6.14
N TYR A 21 1.58 11.15 -5.03
CA TYR A 21 2.76 12.01 -4.91
C TYR A 21 3.81 11.69 -5.97
N TYR A 22 4.11 10.40 -6.20
CA TYR A 22 5.06 10.01 -7.24
C TYR A 22 4.60 10.41 -8.65
N PHE A 23 3.30 10.32 -8.97
CA PHE A 23 2.80 10.76 -10.28
C PHE A 23 2.88 12.27 -10.47
N GLU A 24 2.79 13.06 -9.40
CA GLU A 24 2.90 14.52 -9.44
C GLU A 24 4.36 14.98 -9.49
N GLU A 25 5.21 14.38 -8.66
CA GLU A 25 6.56 14.88 -8.37
C GLU A 25 7.67 14.04 -9.03
N HIS A 26 7.32 12.91 -9.65
CA HIS A 26 8.24 11.95 -10.29
C HIS A 26 9.37 11.44 -9.39
N HIS A 27 9.19 11.50 -8.07
CA HIS A 27 10.10 10.97 -7.07
C HIS A 27 9.35 10.65 -5.77
N LEU A 28 9.99 9.90 -4.88
CA LEU A 28 9.59 9.76 -3.47
C LEU A 28 10.78 10.14 -2.60
N ASP A 29 10.52 10.82 -1.48
CA ASP A 29 11.54 11.03 -0.46
C ASP A 29 11.71 9.80 0.44
N GLU A 30 12.88 9.69 1.07
CA GLU A 30 13.24 8.55 1.93
C GLU A 30 12.17 8.22 2.99
N PRO A 31 11.57 9.21 3.70
CA PRO A 31 10.52 8.91 4.66
C PRO A 31 9.29 8.24 4.04
N ARG A 32 8.86 8.63 2.83
CA ARG A 32 7.74 7.97 2.13
C ARG A 32 8.11 6.58 1.65
N ILE A 33 9.35 6.36 1.24
CA ILE A 33 9.84 5.04 0.84
C ILE A 33 9.76 4.06 2.02
N GLU A 34 10.24 4.46 3.19
CA GLU A 34 10.19 3.63 4.41
C GLU A 34 8.74 3.34 4.84
N ILE A 35 7.89 4.38 4.88
CA ILE A 35 6.47 4.19 5.21
C ILE A 35 5.78 3.26 4.21
N LEU A 36 6.09 3.36 2.92
CA LEU A 36 5.53 2.49 1.89
C LEU A 36 6.00 1.04 2.08
N ARG A 37 7.28 0.81 2.42
CA ARG A 37 7.81 -0.53 2.75
C ARG A 37 7.06 -1.16 3.92
N ASP A 38 6.88 -0.42 5.00
CA ASP A 38 6.15 -0.89 6.19
C ASP A 38 4.69 -1.23 5.86
N CYS A 39 3.99 -0.36 5.14
CA CYS A 39 2.61 -0.59 4.75
C CYS A 39 2.44 -1.82 3.83
N LEU A 40 3.40 -2.08 2.94
CA LEU A 40 3.37 -3.25 2.07
C LEU A 40 3.63 -4.55 2.85
N GLY A 41 4.47 -4.49 3.88
CA GLY A 41 4.67 -5.59 4.83
C GLY A 41 3.39 -5.92 5.61
N ASP A 42 2.71 -4.90 6.14
CA ASP A 42 1.43 -5.05 6.82
C ASP A 42 0.35 -5.65 5.90
N LEU A 43 0.28 -5.19 4.65
CA LEU A 43 -0.65 -5.73 3.66
C LEU A 43 -0.42 -7.22 3.39
N GLU A 44 0.83 -7.66 3.32
CA GLU A 44 1.16 -9.07 3.08
C GLU A 44 0.62 -10.00 4.19
N ILE A 45 0.56 -9.50 5.42
CA ILE A 45 0.03 -10.24 6.57
C ILE A 45 -1.51 -10.25 6.54
N ILE A 46 -2.14 -9.12 6.22
CA ILE A 46 -3.60 -8.95 6.36
C ILE A 46 -4.37 -9.52 5.17
N VAL A 47 -3.86 -9.33 3.94
CA VAL A 47 -4.56 -9.70 2.69
C VAL A 47 -5.08 -11.15 2.67
N PRO A 48 -4.33 -12.17 3.12
CA PRO A 48 -4.81 -13.55 3.17
C PRO A 48 -6.09 -13.77 4.00
N GLU A 49 -6.33 -12.92 5.00
CA GLU A 49 -7.46 -13.03 5.93
C GLU A 49 -8.73 -12.32 5.43
N LEU A 50 -8.63 -11.55 4.33
CA LEU A 50 -9.73 -10.75 3.81
C LEU A 50 -10.71 -11.59 2.98
N SER A 51 -11.96 -11.13 2.91
CA SER A 51 -12.94 -11.66 1.94
C SER A 51 -12.42 -11.49 0.50
N GLU A 52 -12.90 -12.34 -0.41
CA GLU A 52 -12.41 -12.38 -1.80
C GLU A 52 -12.42 -11.01 -2.50
N SER A 53 -13.54 -10.28 -2.43
CA SER A 53 -13.65 -8.97 -3.07
C SER A 53 -12.71 -7.91 -2.48
N THR A 54 -12.54 -7.88 -1.16
CA THR A 54 -11.63 -6.96 -0.47
C THR A 54 -10.18 -7.34 -0.75
N ARG A 55 -9.87 -8.64 -0.75
CA ARG A 55 -8.55 -9.18 -1.08
C ARG A 55 -8.09 -8.79 -2.48
N ASP A 56 -8.96 -8.90 -3.47
CA ASP A 56 -8.63 -8.55 -4.86
C ASP A 56 -8.25 -7.08 -5.01
N TYR A 57 -8.93 -6.18 -4.30
CA TYR A 57 -8.60 -4.76 -4.29
C TYR A 57 -7.21 -4.52 -3.70
N PHE A 58 -6.95 -5.05 -2.50
CA PHE A 58 -5.69 -4.83 -1.79
C PHE A 58 -4.50 -5.56 -2.44
N ASN A 59 -4.73 -6.65 -3.18
CA ASN A 59 -3.72 -7.25 -4.04
C ASN A 59 -3.27 -6.31 -5.17
N ARG A 60 -4.20 -5.58 -5.80
CA ARG A 60 -3.86 -4.60 -6.83
C ARG A 60 -3.11 -3.41 -6.23
N LEU A 61 -3.55 -2.92 -5.07
CA LEU A 61 -2.86 -1.85 -4.35
C LEU A 61 -1.43 -2.25 -3.99
N ARG A 62 -1.24 -3.46 -3.43
CA ARG A 62 0.08 -4.01 -3.11
C ARG A 62 0.95 -4.14 -4.36
N PHE A 63 0.40 -4.63 -5.47
CA PHE A 63 1.12 -4.72 -6.73
C PHE A 63 1.64 -3.35 -7.20
N LEU A 64 0.80 -2.31 -7.15
CA LEU A 64 1.20 -0.95 -7.51
C LEU A 64 2.30 -0.42 -6.59
N GLY A 65 2.15 -0.59 -5.27
CA GLY A 65 3.15 -0.14 -4.31
C GLY A 65 4.50 -0.86 -4.44
N VAL A 66 4.49 -2.18 -4.65
CA VAL A 66 5.72 -2.96 -4.91
C VAL A 66 6.38 -2.50 -6.22
N THR A 67 5.60 -2.28 -7.26
CA THR A 67 6.11 -1.77 -8.55
C THR A 67 6.77 -0.41 -8.37
N LEU A 68 6.15 0.49 -7.61
CA LEU A 68 6.73 1.80 -7.30
C LEU A 68 8.06 1.68 -6.55
N LEU A 69 8.15 0.80 -5.54
CA LEU A 69 9.39 0.61 -4.77
C LEU A 69 10.56 0.07 -5.60
N GLN A 70 10.30 -0.63 -6.71
CA GLN A 70 11.36 -1.12 -7.60
C GLN A 70 12.18 0.01 -8.23
N GLU A 71 11.61 1.21 -8.36
CA GLU A 71 12.33 2.41 -8.82
C GLU A 71 13.33 2.96 -7.77
N PHE A 72 13.23 2.50 -6.52
CA PHE A 72 14.02 2.96 -5.37
C PHE A 72 14.78 1.81 -4.67
N SER A 73 15.03 0.72 -5.40
CA SER A 73 15.69 -0.52 -4.92
C SER A 73 17.16 -0.60 -5.31
#